data_AF-A0A1F9WTX7-F1
#
_entry.id   AF-A0A1F9WTX7-F1
#
_cell.length_a   1.000
_cell.length_b   1.000
_cell.length_c   1.000
_cell.angle_alpha   90.00
_cell.angle_beta   90.00
_cell.angle_gamma   90.00
#
_symmetry.space_group_name_H-M   'P 1'
#
loop_
_entity.id
_entity.type
_entity.pdbx_description
1 polymer ?
#
loop_
_entity_poly.entity_id
_entity_poly.type
_entity_poly.pdbx_seq_one_letter_code
_entity_poly.pdbx_strand_id
1 'polypeptide(L)'
;MKKIVASLAVLFMLTAPVFAGAVKFNADEAKDPVKFAKSKLVAKAKKLKKDGVKKLVILECFGEYVTSKEVTNSATSQRYSGRWKTDTTTIEFDKDFYTNTSNRVYMAVKEVFEANGIEIISTEDLLLNEKYVSFNLEEEKSGRGASSGLYKPTVVEKSQKVSASGIGIFPTNPLTMIKLVMNLGEITHDIGADGFLQINFKVDQGSKFEPVIDKFEIKYSGNIKETKVGFKGAEKMRYDFMTQWEPVLNLKEELKSTDSVMDGKKGPLNVEKYDKALMDMIYAIVDGFNAVLQKEMSK
;
A
#
# COMPACT_ATOMS: atom_id res chain seq x y z
N MET A 1 26.64 36.74 19.59
CA MET A 1 25.51 35.79 19.71
C MET A 1 24.50 36.07 18.61
N LYS A 2 24.55 35.34 17.50
CA LYS A 2 23.60 35.44 16.38
C LYS A 2 22.73 34.19 16.42
N LYS A 3 21.41 34.39 16.57
CA LYS A 3 20.42 33.31 16.69
C LYS A 3 20.19 32.67 15.32
N ILE A 4 20.32 31.35 15.27
CA ILE A 4 19.97 30.48 14.14
C ILE A 4 18.45 30.28 14.20
N VAL A 5 17.73 30.78 13.19
CA VAL A 5 16.34 30.42 12.90
C VAL A 5 16.31 30.04 11.43
N ALA A 6 16.60 28.78 11.13
CA ALA A 6 16.49 28.23 9.78
C ALA A 6 16.45 26.71 9.87
N SER A 7 15.26 26.12 10.02
CA SER A 7 14.90 24.77 9.53
C SER A 7 13.61 24.26 10.18
N LEU A 8 12.46 24.83 9.82
CA LEU A 8 11.15 24.20 10.06
C LEU A 8 10.17 24.54 8.93
N ALA A 9 10.66 24.50 7.68
CA ALA A 9 9.88 24.78 6.47
C ALA A 9 9.98 23.63 5.45
N VAL A 10 9.98 22.39 5.94
CA VAL A 10 9.89 21.18 5.12
C VAL A 10 8.82 20.27 5.71
N LEU A 11 7.55 20.68 5.63
CA LEU A 11 6.46 19.74 5.88
C LEU A 11 5.11 20.18 5.28
N PHE A 12 5.07 20.66 4.05
CA PHE A 12 3.82 20.70 3.27
C PHE A 12 4.16 20.75 1.77
N MET A 13 4.79 19.71 1.24
CA MET A 13 4.60 19.39 -0.18
C MET A 13 3.20 18.77 -0.29
N LEU A 14 2.20 19.63 -0.40
CA LEU A 14 0.89 19.30 -0.93
C LEU A 14 1.10 18.79 -2.36
N THR A 15 1.32 17.49 -2.51
CA THR A 15 1.05 16.81 -3.77
C THR A 15 -0.46 16.88 -3.97
N ALA A 16 -0.92 17.89 -4.70
CA ALA A 16 -2.28 17.90 -5.21
C ALA A 16 -2.46 16.59 -6.00
N PRO A 17 -3.46 15.75 -5.68
CA PRO A 17 -3.79 14.64 -6.56
C PRO A 17 -4.32 15.24 -7.86
N VAL A 18 -3.51 15.17 -8.91
CA VAL A 18 -3.97 15.34 -10.28
C VAL A 18 -4.90 14.14 -10.51
N PHE A 19 -6.20 14.36 -10.36
CA PHE A 19 -7.23 13.39 -10.71
C PHE A 19 -7.23 13.19 -12.23
N ALA A 20 -6.31 12.35 -12.72
CA ALA A 20 -6.56 11.58 -13.93
C ALA A 20 -7.62 10.53 -13.55
N GLY A 21 -8.78 10.55 -14.21
CA GLY A 21 -9.86 9.62 -13.90
C GLY A 21 -9.46 8.16 -14.19
N ALA A 22 -10.14 7.22 -13.54
CA ALA A 22 -9.84 5.80 -13.62
C ALA A 22 -9.54 5.28 -15.02
N VAL A 23 -8.40 4.61 -15.14
CA VAL A 23 -8.07 3.93 -16.37
C VAL A 23 -8.67 2.54 -16.35
N LYS A 24 -9.40 2.24 -17.42
CA LYS A 24 -9.96 0.92 -17.65
C LYS A 24 -8.82 -0.10 -17.78
N PHE A 25 -8.94 -1.18 -17.03
CA PHE A 25 -8.08 -2.35 -17.10
C PHE A 25 -8.79 -3.47 -17.86
N ASN A 26 -8.09 -4.01 -18.86
CA ASN A 26 -8.42 -5.28 -19.50
C ASN A 26 -7.21 -6.22 -19.31
N ALA A 27 -7.45 -7.49 -18.96
CA ALA A 27 -6.44 -8.52 -18.82
C ALA A 27 -5.54 -8.68 -20.06
N ASP A 28 -6.02 -8.33 -21.26
CA ASP A 28 -5.17 -8.31 -22.47
C ASP A 28 -4.00 -7.32 -22.38
N GLU A 29 -4.16 -6.20 -21.66
CA GLU A 29 -3.07 -5.23 -21.45
C GLU A 29 -1.99 -5.78 -20.50
N ALA A 30 -2.33 -6.75 -19.66
CA ALA A 30 -1.42 -7.40 -18.72
C ALA A 30 -0.57 -8.52 -19.36
N LYS A 31 -0.89 -8.94 -20.59
CA LYS A 31 -0.12 -9.98 -21.32
C LYS A 31 1.31 -9.57 -21.66
N ASP A 32 1.60 -8.27 -21.70
CA ASP A 32 2.96 -7.74 -21.81
C ASP A 32 3.31 -6.96 -20.54
N PRO A 33 3.93 -7.62 -19.54
CA PRO A 33 4.28 -7.00 -18.26
C PRO A 33 5.19 -5.78 -18.40
N VAL A 34 6.07 -5.75 -19.39
CA VAL A 34 7.00 -4.63 -19.61
C VAL A 34 6.25 -3.40 -20.11
N LYS A 35 5.32 -3.59 -21.04
CA LYS A 35 4.47 -2.50 -21.55
C LYS A 35 3.50 -2.02 -20.47
N PHE A 36 2.91 -2.94 -19.71
CA PHE A 36 2.05 -2.62 -18.59
C PHE A 36 2.79 -1.75 -17.56
N ALA A 37 3.97 -2.18 -17.12
CA ALA A 37 4.78 -1.45 -16.17
C ALA A 37 5.11 -0.03 -16.63
N LYS A 38 5.55 0.13 -17.89
CA LYS A 38 5.87 1.45 -18.46
C LYS A 38 4.67 2.39 -18.49
N SER A 39 3.47 1.87 -18.76
CA SER A 39 2.26 2.68 -18.92
C SER A 39 1.59 2.99 -17.58
N LYS A 40 1.49 2.02 -16.67
CA LYS A 40 0.67 2.12 -15.44
C LYS A 40 1.46 2.27 -14.14
N LEU A 41 2.75 1.92 -14.13
CA LEU A 41 3.54 1.85 -12.89
C LEU A 41 4.65 2.89 -12.84
N VAL A 42 4.91 3.44 -11.65
CA VAL A 42 6.15 4.13 -11.30
C VAL A 42 7.00 3.15 -10.49
N ALA A 43 7.87 2.42 -11.16
CA ALA A 43 8.77 1.46 -10.53
C ALA A 43 10.20 2.02 -10.46
N LYS A 44 10.73 2.16 -9.23
CA LYS A 44 12.06 2.71 -8.94
C LYS A 44 12.99 1.67 -8.31
N ALA A 45 13.02 0.47 -8.89
CA ALA A 45 13.79 -0.67 -8.38
C ALA A 45 15.32 -0.45 -8.34
N LYS A 46 15.87 0.49 -9.12
CA LYS A 46 17.32 0.77 -9.18
C LYS A 46 17.94 1.06 -7.82
N LYS A 47 17.16 1.62 -6.87
CA LYS A 47 17.64 1.93 -5.52
C LYS A 47 18.00 0.67 -4.72
N LEU A 48 17.23 -0.41 -4.87
CA LEU A 48 17.49 -1.70 -4.20
C LEU A 48 18.86 -2.24 -4.59
N LYS A 49 19.16 -2.24 -5.89
CA LYS A 49 20.47 -2.63 -6.41
C LYS A 49 21.60 -1.72 -5.94
N LYS A 50 21.39 -0.39 -5.97
CA LYS A 50 22.40 0.58 -5.50
C LYS A 50 22.76 0.37 -4.03
N ASP A 51 21.78 -0.01 -3.23
CA ASP A 51 21.96 -0.26 -1.80
C ASP A 51 22.48 -1.69 -1.53
N GLY A 52 22.68 -2.51 -2.56
CA GLY A 52 23.27 -3.84 -2.44
C GLY A 52 22.37 -4.86 -1.73
N VAL A 53 21.06 -4.64 -1.76
CA VAL A 53 20.06 -5.46 -1.05
C VAL A 53 20.07 -6.90 -1.55
N LYS A 54 20.18 -7.84 -0.61
CA LYS A 54 20.07 -9.29 -0.85
C LYS A 54 19.02 -9.95 0.02
N LYS A 55 18.70 -9.36 1.18
CA LYS A 55 17.73 -9.90 2.13
C LYS A 55 16.85 -8.80 2.69
N LEU A 56 15.54 -8.96 2.60
CA LEU A 56 14.54 -8.02 3.12
C LEU A 56 13.56 -8.72 4.04
N VAL A 57 12.85 -7.95 4.85
CA VAL A 57 11.65 -8.39 5.57
C VAL A 57 10.45 -7.55 5.12
N ILE A 58 9.26 -8.13 5.07
CA ILE A 58 8.02 -7.36 4.91
C ILE A 58 7.47 -7.09 6.31
N LEU A 59 7.57 -5.85 6.79
CA LEU A 59 7.12 -5.48 8.14
C LEU A 59 5.68 -4.96 8.20
N GLU A 60 5.09 -4.67 7.04
CA GLU A 60 3.69 -4.29 6.93
C GLU A 60 3.17 -4.68 5.54
N CYS A 61 2.04 -5.39 5.47
CA CYS A 61 1.34 -5.67 4.23
C CYS A 61 -0.16 -5.62 4.47
N PHE A 62 -0.86 -4.59 4.01
CA PHE A 62 -2.31 -4.49 4.21
C PHE A 62 -3.07 -4.03 2.97
N GLY A 63 -4.30 -4.52 2.85
CA GLY A 63 -5.32 -3.99 1.96
C GLY A 63 -6.28 -3.08 2.71
N GLU A 64 -6.60 -1.92 2.13
CA GLU A 64 -7.72 -1.08 2.55
C GLU A 64 -8.90 -1.32 1.60
N TYR A 65 -9.97 -1.92 2.11
CA TYR A 65 -11.15 -2.30 1.33
C TYR A 65 -12.28 -1.32 1.61
N VAL A 66 -12.73 -0.58 0.60
CA VAL A 66 -13.90 0.32 0.72
C VAL A 66 -15.16 -0.51 0.76
N THR A 67 -15.76 -0.63 1.94
CA THR A 67 -16.96 -1.45 2.16
C THR A 67 -18.24 -0.69 1.88
N SER A 68 -18.23 0.64 2.04
CA SER A 68 -19.38 1.48 1.76
C SER A 68 -18.94 2.84 1.23
N LYS A 69 -19.66 3.34 0.23
CA LYS A 69 -19.44 4.64 -0.41
C LYS A 69 -20.76 5.35 -0.59
N GLU A 70 -20.86 6.52 0.02
CA GLU A 70 -21.98 7.44 -0.09
C GLU A 70 -21.56 8.64 -0.94
N VAL A 71 -22.28 8.88 -2.04
CA VAL A 71 -22.01 9.97 -2.97
C VAL A 71 -23.20 10.92 -2.98
N THR A 72 -22.99 12.12 -2.44
CA THR A 72 -23.97 13.20 -2.45
C THR A 72 -23.61 14.22 -3.54
N ASN A 73 -24.59 14.63 -4.34
CA ASN A 73 -24.40 15.60 -5.40
C ASN A 73 -23.80 16.94 -4.90
N SER A 74 -23.04 17.65 -5.74
CA SER A 74 -22.32 18.86 -5.32
C SER A 74 -23.26 19.99 -4.90
N ALA A 75 -22.82 20.90 -4.02
CA ALA A 75 -23.62 22.03 -3.58
C ALA A 75 -24.14 22.90 -4.76
N THR A 76 -23.33 23.09 -5.80
CA THR A 76 -23.75 23.78 -7.03
C THR A 76 -24.84 23.00 -7.78
N SER A 77 -24.71 21.68 -7.91
CA SER A 77 -25.74 20.84 -8.55
C SER A 77 -27.05 20.80 -7.76
N GLN A 78 -26.99 20.86 -6.43
CA GLN A 78 -28.15 20.96 -5.54
C GLN A 78 -28.86 22.30 -5.73
N ARG A 79 -28.10 23.41 -5.79
CA ARG A 79 -28.66 24.74 -6.04
C ARG A 79 -29.32 24.86 -7.41
N TYR A 80 -28.73 24.23 -8.43
CA TYR A 80 -29.26 24.28 -9.80
C TYR A 80 -30.48 23.37 -9.99
N SER A 81 -30.43 22.14 -9.47
CA SER A 81 -31.52 21.15 -9.64
C SER A 81 -32.64 21.27 -8.59
N GLY A 82 -32.40 22.00 -7.50
CA GLY A 82 -33.30 22.08 -6.34
C GLY A 82 -33.45 20.76 -5.58
N ARG A 83 -32.67 19.72 -5.91
CA ARG A 83 -32.80 18.37 -5.36
C ARG A 83 -31.51 17.91 -4.68
N TRP A 84 -31.68 17.35 -3.48
CA TRP A 84 -30.64 16.63 -2.77
C TRP A 84 -30.68 15.18 -3.22
N LYS A 85 -29.56 14.68 -3.76
CA LYS A 85 -29.43 13.28 -4.17
C LYS A 85 -28.19 12.69 -3.53
N THR A 86 -28.41 11.63 -2.76
CA THR A 86 -27.39 10.82 -2.11
C THR A 86 -27.58 9.38 -2.58
N ASP A 87 -26.54 8.83 -3.20
CA ASP A 87 -26.50 7.43 -3.61
C ASP A 87 -25.51 6.68 -2.71
N THR A 88 -25.96 5.59 -2.08
CA THR A 88 -25.10 4.74 -1.23
C THR A 88 -24.89 3.40 -1.88
N THR A 89 -23.64 2.95 -1.92
CA THR A 89 -23.22 1.63 -2.41
C THR A 89 -22.46 0.92 -1.32
N THR A 90 -22.76 -0.37 -1.10
CA THR A 90 -22.10 -1.19 -0.07
C THR A 90 -21.72 -2.53 -0.69
N ILE A 91 -20.45 -2.90 -0.54
CA ILE A 91 -19.92 -4.23 -0.81
C ILE A 91 -19.16 -4.64 0.44
N GLU A 92 -19.72 -5.58 1.18
CA GLU A 92 -19.08 -6.11 2.38
C GLU A 92 -18.92 -7.62 2.18
N PHE A 93 -17.68 -8.08 2.27
CA PHE A 93 -17.33 -9.49 2.31
C PHE A 93 -16.99 -9.88 3.75
N ASP A 94 -16.87 -11.18 4.00
CA ASP A 94 -16.37 -11.65 5.28
C ASP A 94 -14.89 -11.31 5.47
N LYS A 95 -14.44 -11.41 6.72
CA LYS A 95 -13.03 -11.20 7.10
C LYS A 95 -12.08 -12.12 6.32
N ASP A 96 -12.51 -13.35 6.04
CA ASP A 96 -11.69 -14.37 5.40
C ASP A 96 -11.34 -13.95 3.97
N PHE A 97 -12.28 -13.36 3.23
CA PHE A 97 -12.02 -12.80 1.91
C PHE A 97 -10.92 -11.72 1.94
N TYR A 98 -11.01 -10.75 2.84
CA TYR A 98 -10.03 -9.67 2.95
C TYR A 98 -8.65 -10.18 3.41
N THR A 99 -8.64 -11.09 4.37
CA THR A 99 -7.42 -11.73 4.88
C THR A 99 -6.74 -12.53 3.78
N ASN A 100 -7.49 -13.36 3.04
CA ASN A 100 -6.98 -14.14 1.93
C ASN A 100 -6.42 -13.25 0.81
N THR A 101 -7.10 -12.15 0.50
CA THR A 101 -6.61 -11.19 -0.50
C THR A 101 -5.29 -10.55 -0.07
N SER A 102 -5.17 -10.07 1.17
CA SER A 102 -3.94 -9.51 1.71
C SER A 102 -2.79 -10.53 1.75
N ASN A 103 -3.07 -11.78 2.11
CA ASN A 103 -2.09 -12.88 2.10
C ASN A 103 -1.63 -13.21 0.68
N ARG A 104 -2.54 -13.24 -0.31
CA ARG A 104 -2.17 -13.46 -1.72
C ARG A 104 -1.28 -12.34 -2.25
N VAL A 105 -1.54 -11.09 -1.87
CA VAL A 105 -0.66 -9.94 -2.23
C VAL A 105 0.72 -10.10 -1.59
N TYR A 106 0.78 -10.43 -0.30
CA TYR A 106 2.04 -10.69 0.40
C TYR A 106 2.87 -11.76 -0.35
N MET A 107 2.26 -12.90 -0.65
CA MET A 107 2.93 -14.01 -1.33
C MET A 107 3.39 -13.63 -2.73
N ALA A 108 2.55 -12.95 -3.51
CA ALA A 108 2.91 -12.52 -4.86
C ALA A 108 4.09 -11.54 -4.85
N VAL A 109 4.10 -10.57 -3.93
CA VAL A 109 5.24 -9.65 -3.80
C VAL A 109 6.49 -10.40 -3.34
N LYS A 110 6.38 -11.29 -2.35
CA LYS A 110 7.48 -12.14 -1.89
C LYS A 110 8.12 -12.90 -3.04
N GLU A 111 7.33 -13.62 -3.82
CA GLU A 111 7.79 -14.40 -4.98
C GLU A 111 8.52 -13.53 -6.01
N VAL A 112 8.06 -12.30 -6.24
CA VAL A 112 8.74 -11.38 -7.15
C VAL A 112 10.12 -10.98 -6.65
N PHE A 113 10.29 -10.69 -5.37
CA PHE A 113 11.62 -10.38 -4.83
C PHE A 113 12.54 -11.62 -4.87
N GLU A 114 12.03 -12.78 -4.46
CA GLU A 114 12.81 -14.03 -4.42
C GLU A 114 13.24 -14.49 -5.83
N ALA A 115 12.36 -14.38 -6.82
CA ALA A 115 12.67 -14.66 -8.22
C ALA A 115 13.77 -13.75 -8.80
N ASN A 116 14.03 -12.60 -8.15
CA ASN A 116 15.07 -11.64 -8.52
C ASN A 116 16.30 -11.70 -7.60
N GLY A 117 16.45 -12.78 -6.83
CA GLY A 117 17.62 -13.03 -5.99
C GLY A 117 17.66 -12.20 -4.70
N ILE A 118 16.52 -11.65 -4.27
CA ILE A 118 16.36 -10.97 -2.98
C ILE A 118 15.55 -11.89 -2.06
N GLU A 119 16.19 -12.45 -1.04
CA GLU A 119 15.55 -13.28 -0.02
C GLU A 119 14.56 -12.45 0.79
N ILE A 120 13.36 -12.99 1.05
CA ILE A 120 12.39 -12.40 1.97
C ILE A 120 12.33 -13.24 3.24
N ILE A 121 12.69 -12.63 4.37
CA ILE A 121 12.54 -13.25 5.70
C ILE A 121 11.07 -13.61 5.90
N SER A 122 10.84 -14.84 6.37
CA SER A 122 9.50 -15.36 6.56
C SER A 122 8.78 -14.67 7.71
N THR A 123 7.45 -14.69 7.68
CA THR A 123 6.65 -14.14 8.78
C THR A 123 6.91 -14.88 10.09
N GLU A 124 7.19 -16.18 10.04
CA GLU A 124 7.52 -16.98 11.22
C GLU A 124 8.79 -16.49 11.90
N ASP A 125 9.85 -16.20 11.14
CA ASP A 125 11.11 -15.67 11.66
C ASP A 125 10.93 -14.25 12.23
N LEU A 126 10.10 -13.42 11.59
CA LEU A 126 9.73 -12.11 12.12
C LEU A 126 9.01 -12.21 13.47
N LEU A 127 8.11 -13.19 13.62
CA LEU A 127 7.35 -13.44 14.84
C LEU A 127 8.20 -14.01 15.99
N LEU A 128 9.43 -14.46 15.72
CA LEU A 128 10.41 -14.78 16.78
C LEU A 128 11.08 -13.53 17.36
N ASN A 129 10.95 -12.36 16.72
CA ASN A 129 11.50 -11.11 17.23
C ASN A 129 10.59 -10.51 18.32
N GLU A 130 11.00 -10.63 19.59
CA GLU A 130 10.24 -10.15 20.74
C GLU A 130 9.90 -8.65 20.68
N LYS A 131 10.80 -7.81 20.13
CA LYS A 131 10.54 -6.37 20.01
C LYS A 131 9.40 -6.11 19.04
N TYR A 132 9.37 -6.79 17.90
CA TYR A 132 8.29 -6.67 16.93
C TYR A 132 6.95 -7.11 17.54
N VAL A 133 6.91 -8.29 18.15
CA VAL A 133 5.71 -8.84 18.81
C VAL A 133 5.21 -7.92 19.94
N SER A 134 6.11 -7.27 20.67
CA SER A 134 5.76 -6.36 21.78
C SER A 134 4.95 -5.13 21.34
N PHE A 135 5.00 -4.75 20.06
CA PHE A 135 4.16 -3.66 19.54
C PHE A 135 2.68 -4.04 19.43
N ASN A 136 2.35 -5.34 19.51
CA ASN A 136 0.98 -5.86 19.48
C ASN A 136 0.14 -5.21 18.38
N LEU A 137 0.66 -5.24 17.16
CA LEU A 137 0.07 -4.57 16.00
C LEU A 137 -1.29 -5.21 15.68
N GLU A 138 -2.30 -4.36 15.47
CA GLU A 138 -3.64 -4.81 15.11
C GLU A 138 -3.64 -5.37 13.69
N GLU A 139 -4.25 -6.53 13.45
CA GLU A 139 -4.41 -7.07 12.10
C GLU A 139 -5.52 -6.38 11.32
N GLU A 140 -6.45 -5.72 12.02
CA GLU A 140 -7.62 -5.11 11.43
C GLU A 140 -7.90 -3.73 12.01
N LYS A 141 -8.37 -2.84 11.14
CA LYS A 141 -8.75 -1.49 11.53
C LYS A 141 -9.84 -0.92 10.65
N SER A 142 -10.89 -0.39 11.27
CA SER A 142 -11.91 0.38 10.53
C SER A 142 -11.38 1.76 10.13
N GLY A 143 -11.78 2.19 8.93
CA GLY A 143 -11.42 3.46 8.33
C GLY A 143 -12.67 4.25 7.92
N ARG A 144 -12.51 5.58 7.86
CA ARG A 144 -13.51 6.49 7.30
C ARG A 144 -12.82 7.60 6.54
N GLY A 145 -13.21 7.79 5.30
CA GLY A 145 -12.76 8.87 4.42
C GLY A 145 -13.92 9.83 4.10
N ALA A 146 -13.61 11.10 3.87
CA ALA A 146 -14.57 12.04 3.33
C ALA A 146 -13.86 13.01 2.38
N SER A 147 -14.43 13.23 1.21
CA SER A 147 -14.04 14.29 0.28
C SER A 147 -15.25 15.13 -0.09
N SER A 148 -15.08 16.44 -0.23
CA SER A 148 -16.16 17.35 -0.61
C SER A 148 -15.61 18.58 -1.34
N GLY A 149 -16.46 19.27 -2.10
CA GLY A 149 -16.09 20.53 -2.74
C GLY A 149 -17.31 21.24 -3.34
N LEU A 150 -17.20 22.54 -3.58
CA LEU A 150 -18.31 23.34 -4.10
C LEU A 150 -18.85 22.81 -5.44
N TYR A 151 -17.94 22.37 -6.31
CA TYR A 151 -18.22 21.86 -7.65
C TYR A 151 -18.11 20.33 -7.76
N LYS A 152 -17.77 19.63 -6.67
CA LYS A 152 -17.55 18.18 -6.67
C LYS A 152 -18.57 17.50 -5.76
N PRO A 153 -19.05 16.29 -6.10
CA PRO A 153 -19.85 15.50 -5.17
C PRO A 153 -19.12 15.31 -3.85
N THR A 154 -19.87 15.27 -2.75
CA THR A 154 -19.36 14.83 -1.47
C THR A 154 -19.33 13.30 -1.48
N VAL A 155 -18.16 12.70 -1.25
CA VAL A 155 -17.98 11.26 -1.16
C VAL A 155 -17.57 10.92 0.26
N VAL A 156 -18.33 10.06 0.93
CA VAL A 156 -18.01 9.51 2.25
C VAL A 156 -17.78 8.01 2.09
N GLU A 157 -16.61 7.54 2.52
CA GLU A 157 -16.19 6.14 2.42
C GLU A 157 -16.07 5.54 3.82
N LYS A 158 -16.55 4.30 3.98
CA LYS A 158 -16.16 3.42 5.07
C LYS A 158 -15.23 2.36 4.50
N SER A 159 -14.15 2.07 5.21
CA SER A 159 -13.18 1.07 4.80
C SER A 159 -12.80 0.14 5.93
N GLN A 160 -12.31 -1.04 5.58
CA GLN A 160 -11.67 -1.98 6.50
C GLN A 160 -10.24 -2.19 6.02
N LYS A 161 -9.27 -1.94 6.90
CA LYS A 161 -7.88 -2.28 6.67
C LYS A 161 -7.63 -3.65 7.26
N VAL A 162 -7.07 -4.56 6.47
CA VAL A 162 -6.76 -5.92 6.89
C VAL A 162 -5.34 -6.26 6.48
N SER A 163 -4.51 -6.56 7.47
CA SER A 163 -3.13 -6.98 7.27
C SER A 163 -3.04 -8.43 6.79
N ALA A 164 -1.94 -8.77 6.15
CA ALA A 164 -1.53 -10.16 6.00
C ALA A 164 -1.30 -10.77 7.40
N SER A 165 -1.64 -12.04 7.53
CA SER A 165 -1.67 -12.74 8.82
C SER A 165 -0.32 -12.70 9.51
N GLY A 166 -0.30 -12.34 10.79
CA GLY A 166 0.91 -12.30 11.62
C GLY A 166 1.80 -11.06 11.47
N ILE A 167 1.45 -10.10 10.61
CA ILE A 167 2.26 -8.88 10.41
C ILE A 167 1.62 -7.69 11.16
N GLY A 168 0.30 -7.54 11.06
CA GLY A 168 -0.40 -6.41 11.65
C GLY A 168 -0.21 -5.09 10.89
N ILE A 169 -0.85 -4.03 11.37
CA ILE A 169 -0.91 -2.71 10.75
C ILE A 169 -0.16 -1.72 11.65
N PHE A 170 0.68 -0.88 11.05
CA PHE A 170 1.40 0.14 11.78
C PHE A 170 0.43 1.13 12.44
N PRO A 171 0.71 1.53 13.70
CA PRO A 171 -0.24 2.28 14.50
C PRO A 171 -0.42 3.69 13.95
N THR A 172 -1.65 4.19 13.96
CA THR A 172 -1.93 5.58 13.56
C THR A 172 -1.68 6.58 14.69
N ASN A 173 -1.53 6.11 15.93
CA ASN A 173 -1.20 6.97 17.06
C ASN A 173 0.24 7.50 16.87
N PRO A 174 0.45 8.83 16.83
CA PRO A 174 1.77 9.41 16.57
C PRO A 174 2.86 8.94 17.56
N LEU A 175 2.52 8.78 18.84
CA LEU A 175 3.49 8.35 19.85
C LEU A 175 3.90 6.89 19.66
N THR A 176 2.93 6.00 19.40
CA THR A 176 3.22 4.59 19.13
C THR A 176 3.95 4.42 17.80
N MET A 177 3.59 5.22 16.78
CA MET A 177 4.28 5.23 15.49
C MET A 177 5.74 5.66 15.65
N ILE A 178 6.03 6.75 16.38
CA ILE A 178 7.41 7.18 16.65
C ILE A 178 8.20 6.06 17.34
N LYS A 179 7.61 5.42 18.36
CA LYS A 179 8.25 4.28 19.04
C LYS A 179 8.55 3.15 18.07
N LEU A 180 7.60 2.76 17.23
CA LEU A 180 7.79 1.72 16.23
C LEU A 180 8.94 2.09 15.30
N VAL A 181 8.87 3.26 14.66
CA VAL A 181 9.87 3.75 13.70
C VAL A 181 11.28 3.80 14.29
N MET A 182 11.42 4.20 15.56
CA MET A 182 12.71 4.20 16.25
C MET A 182 13.30 2.80 16.48
N ASN A 183 12.47 1.75 16.49
CA ASN A 183 12.90 0.36 16.68
C ASN A 183 12.96 -0.43 15.37
N LEU A 184 12.40 0.05 14.25
CA LEU A 184 12.40 -0.68 12.97
C LEU A 184 13.82 -1.03 12.49
N GLY A 185 14.79 -0.15 12.70
CA GLY A 185 16.19 -0.41 12.33
C GLY A 185 16.78 -1.56 13.13
N GLU A 186 16.52 -1.59 14.43
CA GLU A 186 16.99 -2.63 15.34
C GLU A 186 16.28 -3.96 15.05
N ILE A 187 14.95 -3.95 14.87
CA ILE A 187 14.18 -5.14 14.48
C ILE A 187 14.71 -5.73 13.18
N THR A 188 14.92 -4.91 12.16
CA THR A 188 15.39 -5.35 10.83
C THR A 188 16.81 -5.91 10.89
N HIS A 189 17.67 -5.29 11.70
CA HIS A 189 19.02 -5.78 11.94
C HIS A 189 19.04 -7.11 12.71
N ASP A 190 18.25 -7.22 13.79
CA ASP A 190 18.19 -8.40 14.66
C ASP A 190 17.77 -9.67 13.91
N ILE A 191 16.88 -9.53 12.91
CA ILE A 191 16.45 -10.63 12.04
C ILE A 191 17.41 -10.86 10.84
N GLY A 192 18.45 -10.05 10.70
CA GLY A 192 19.47 -10.20 9.66
C GLY A 192 19.03 -9.75 8.26
N ALA A 193 18.14 -8.76 8.15
CA ALA A 193 17.77 -8.16 6.86
C ALA A 193 18.57 -6.88 6.56
N ASP A 194 18.79 -6.60 5.27
CA ASP A 194 19.42 -5.38 4.77
C ASP A 194 18.48 -4.17 4.81
N GLY A 195 17.17 -4.44 4.95
CA GLY A 195 16.10 -3.47 4.92
C GLY A 195 14.73 -4.12 5.07
N PHE A 196 13.69 -3.30 5.04
CA PHE A 196 12.31 -3.77 5.09
C PHE A 196 11.43 -3.15 4.02
N LEU A 197 10.29 -3.81 3.79
CA LEU A 197 9.24 -3.40 2.89
C LEU A 197 7.96 -3.07 3.65
N GLN A 198 7.24 -2.08 3.15
CA GLN A 198 5.80 -1.91 3.40
C GLN A 198 5.05 -2.07 2.09
N ILE A 199 3.96 -2.81 2.14
CA ILE A 199 3.05 -3.02 1.02
C ILE A 199 1.68 -2.50 1.44
N ASN A 200 1.14 -1.56 0.68
CA ASN A 200 -0.20 -1.06 0.93
C ASN A 200 -0.97 -0.91 -0.37
N PHE A 201 -2.16 -1.48 -0.42
CA PHE A 201 -3.07 -1.32 -1.55
C PHE A 201 -4.46 -0.91 -1.07
N LYS A 202 -5.19 -0.18 -1.90
CA LYS A 202 -6.56 0.23 -1.63
C LYS A 202 -7.47 -0.30 -2.73
N VAL A 203 -8.46 -1.10 -2.32
CA VAL A 203 -9.51 -1.63 -3.18
C VAL A 203 -10.76 -0.81 -2.96
N ASP A 204 -11.15 -0.10 -4.01
CA ASP A 204 -12.36 0.69 -4.09
C ASP A 204 -13.41 0.00 -4.97
N GLN A 205 -14.63 0.51 -4.95
CA GLN A 205 -15.76 0.03 -5.73
C GLN A 205 -16.15 1.02 -6.84
N GLY A 206 -16.26 0.48 -8.05
CA GLY A 206 -16.83 1.16 -9.20
C GLY A 206 -18.36 1.29 -9.12
N SER A 207 -18.93 2.06 -10.05
CA SER A 207 -20.38 2.35 -10.07
C SER A 207 -21.27 1.14 -10.41
N LYS A 208 -20.68 0.03 -10.88
CA LYS A 208 -21.34 -1.26 -11.12
C LYS A 208 -20.72 -2.36 -10.26
N PHE A 209 -20.17 -2.00 -9.11
CA PHE A 209 -19.51 -2.89 -8.15
C PHE A 209 -18.21 -3.54 -8.65
N GLU A 210 -17.70 -3.15 -9.82
CA GLU A 210 -16.41 -3.61 -10.32
C GLU A 210 -15.27 -3.18 -9.38
N PRO A 211 -14.27 -4.05 -9.10
CA PRO A 211 -13.13 -3.67 -8.28
C PRO A 211 -12.31 -2.57 -8.96
N VAL A 212 -11.83 -1.64 -8.13
CA VAL A 212 -10.92 -0.56 -8.52
C VAL A 212 -9.71 -0.64 -7.60
N ILE A 213 -8.50 -0.71 -8.15
CA ILE A 213 -7.28 -0.51 -7.37
C ILE A 213 -6.94 0.98 -7.41
N ASP A 214 -7.38 1.70 -6.39
CA ASP A 214 -7.14 3.14 -6.21
C ASP A 214 -5.66 3.40 -5.91
N LYS A 215 -5.05 2.51 -5.13
CA LYS A 215 -3.63 2.59 -4.74
C LYS A 215 -2.99 1.22 -4.73
N PHE A 216 -1.75 1.14 -5.19
CA PHE A 216 -0.84 0.04 -4.90
C PHE A 216 0.57 0.61 -4.76
N GLU A 217 1.19 0.42 -3.60
CA GLU A 217 2.50 0.99 -3.28
C GLU A 217 3.34 -0.03 -2.51
N ILE A 218 4.61 -0.11 -2.91
CA ILE A 218 5.65 -0.82 -2.16
C ILE A 218 6.71 0.23 -1.79
N LYS A 219 6.97 0.37 -0.49
CA LYS A 219 8.03 1.22 0.05
C LYS A 219 9.16 0.38 0.57
N TYR A 220 10.37 0.88 0.39
CA TYR A 220 11.59 0.28 0.87
C TYR A 220 12.30 1.22 1.84
N SER A 221 12.75 0.66 2.96
CA SER A 221 13.72 1.30 3.84
C SER A 221 14.90 0.35 4.02
N GLY A 222 16.13 0.85 3.99
CA GLY A 222 17.32 0.03 4.10
C GLY A 222 18.60 0.86 4.16
N ASN A 223 19.73 0.22 3.88
CA ASN A 223 21.07 0.80 4.11
C ASN A 223 21.21 1.22 5.58
N ILE A 224 21.18 0.21 6.45
CA ILE A 224 21.23 0.39 7.91
C ILE A 224 22.60 0.91 8.31
N LYS A 225 22.61 2.01 9.06
CA LYS A 225 23.80 2.57 9.67
C LYS A 225 23.79 2.30 11.16
N GLU A 226 24.88 1.71 11.63
CA GLU A 226 25.13 1.48 13.04
C GLU A 226 25.86 2.69 13.64
N THR A 227 25.28 3.25 14.71
CA THR A 227 25.89 4.36 15.44
C THR A 227 25.82 4.09 16.93
N LYS A 228 26.98 4.16 17.61
CA LYS A 228 27.03 4.13 19.07
C LYS A 228 26.54 5.46 19.63
N VAL A 229 25.51 5.42 20.47
CA VAL A 229 24.89 6.62 21.07
C VAL A 229 24.80 6.47 22.59
N GLY A 230 24.74 7.59 23.31
CA GLY A 230 24.62 7.62 24.76
C GLY A 230 25.82 8.25 25.44
N PHE A 231 25.75 8.35 26.77
CA PHE A 231 26.86 8.86 27.58
C PHE A 231 27.81 7.73 27.94
N LYS A 232 29.06 8.08 28.25
CA LYS A 232 30.09 7.12 28.67
C LYS A 232 29.57 6.24 29.82
N GLY A 233 29.56 4.92 29.61
CA GLY A 233 29.05 3.93 30.57
C GLY A 233 27.58 3.52 30.38
N ALA A 234 26.85 4.16 29.47
CA ALA A 234 25.46 3.83 29.10
C ALA A 234 25.27 3.90 27.57
N GLU A 235 26.30 3.53 26.83
CA GLU A 235 26.29 3.55 25.37
C GLU A 235 25.46 2.38 24.84
N LYS A 236 24.63 2.65 23.84
CA LYS A 236 23.86 1.65 23.11
C LYS A 236 24.08 1.78 21.61
N MET A 237 23.90 0.69 20.89
CA MET A 237 23.85 0.73 19.43
C MET A 237 22.51 1.27 18.98
N ARG A 238 22.53 2.15 17.99
CA ARG A 238 21.36 2.64 17.28
C ARG A 238 21.51 2.27 15.80
N TYR A 239 20.42 1.78 15.24
CA TYR A 239 20.32 1.35 13.85
C TYR A 239 19.38 2.30 13.12
N ASP A 240 19.92 3.09 12.20
CA ASP A 240 19.16 4.07 11.43
C ASP A 240 19.19 3.72 9.95
N PHE A 241 18.05 3.78 9.28
CA PHE A 241 17.99 3.62 7.84
C PHE A 241 18.46 4.90 7.13
N MET A 242 19.40 4.77 6.20
CA MET A 242 19.83 5.88 5.35
C MET A 242 18.91 6.08 4.15
N THR A 243 18.19 5.03 3.74
CA THR A 243 17.07 5.10 2.80
C THR A 243 15.80 4.84 3.58
N GLN A 244 14.87 5.80 3.64
CA GLN A 244 13.63 5.68 4.42
C GLN A 244 12.42 5.89 3.53
N TRP A 245 11.50 4.92 3.57
CA TRP A 245 10.18 5.01 2.93
C TRP A 245 10.26 5.34 1.43
N GLU A 246 11.32 4.90 0.76
CA GLU A 246 11.51 5.17 -0.66
C GLU A 246 10.47 4.35 -1.45
N PRO A 247 9.58 4.98 -2.22
CA PRO A 247 8.64 4.24 -3.04
C PRO A 247 9.37 3.52 -4.18
N VAL A 248 9.42 2.19 -4.11
CA VAL A 248 10.01 1.34 -5.16
C VAL A 248 8.98 0.90 -6.19
N LEU A 249 7.69 0.93 -5.82
CA LEU A 249 6.57 0.77 -6.72
C LEU A 249 5.45 1.70 -6.30
N ASN A 250 4.84 2.37 -7.28
CA ASN A 250 3.57 3.07 -7.15
C ASN A 250 2.72 2.84 -8.40
N LEU A 251 1.41 2.79 -8.20
CA LEU A 251 0.47 2.93 -9.29
C LEU A 251 0.42 4.40 -9.77
N LYS A 252 0.43 4.64 -11.08
CA LYS A 252 0.34 6.01 -11.65
C LYS A 252 -1.05 6.60 -11.53
N GLU A 253 -2.05 5.77 -11.82
CA GLU A 253 -3.47 6.14 -11.93
C GLU A 253 -4.31 4.94 -11.50
N GLU A 254 -5.45 5.18 -10.88
CA GLU A 254 -6.36 4.12 -10.41
C GLU A 254 -6.71 3.14 -11.56
N LEU A 255 -6.69 1.84 -11.28
CA LEU A 255 -7.06 0.80 -12.24
C LEU A 255 -8.46 0.32 -11.97
N LYS A 256 -9.29 0.32 -13.00
CA LYS A 256 -10.69 -0.09 -12.90
C LYS A 256 -10.98 -1.27 -13.80
N SER A 257 -11.41 -2.38 -13.22
CA SER A 257 -11.74 -3.57 -14.02
C SER A 257 -12.87 -3.27 -15.02
N THR A 258 -12.75 -3.79 -16.24
CA THR A 258 -13.85 -3.80 -17.21
C THR A 258 -14.72 -5.04 -17.14
N ASP A 259 -14.31 -6.04 -16.35
CA ASP A 259 -15.00 -7.32 -16.26
C ASP A 259 -16.33 -7.18 -15.53
N SER A 260 -17.34 -7.91 -16.00
CA SER A 260 -18.62 -7.94 -15.32
C SER A 260 -18.54 -8.87 -14.10
N VAL A 261 -18.70 -8.28 -12.92
CA VAL A 261 -18.70 -9.00 -11.65
C VAL A 261 -20.10 -9.38 -11.16
N MET A 262 -21.13 -9.13 -11.96
CA MET A 262 -22.53 -9.42 -11.64
C MET A 262 -23.00 -10.65 -12.42
N ASP A 263 -23.99 -11.38 -11.90
CA ASP A 263 -24.66 -12.46 -12.63
C ASP A 263 -25.66 -11.92 -13.66
N GLY A 264 -25.13 -11.43 -14.77
CA GLY A 264 -25.89 -10.75 -15.82
C GLY A 264 -26.03 -9.25 -15.58
N LYS A 265 -26.84 -8.56 -16.40
CA LYS A 265 -26.89 -7.08 -16.40
C LYS A 265 -27.47 -6.45 -15.13
N LYS A 266 -28.24 -7.19 -14.34
CA LYS A 266 -28.91 -6.75 -13.10
C LYS A 266 -28.94 -7.83 -12.00
N GLY A 267 -28.15 -8.89 -12.16
CA GLY A 267 -28.10 -9.96 -11.15
C GLY A 267 -27.31 -9.55 -9.92
N PRO A 268 -27.23 -10.42 -8.89
CA PRO A 268 -26.41 -10.16 -7.71
C PRO A 268 -24.92 -10.09 -8.05
N LEU A 269 -24.15 -9.53 -7.12
CA LEU A 269 -22.69 -9.57 -7.15
C LEU A 269 -22.23 -11.03 -7.06
N ASN A 270 -21.35 -11.44 -7.98
CA ASN A 270 -20.71 -12.74 -7.97
C ASN A 270 -19.30 -12.58 -7.39
N VAL A 271 -19.11 -13.12 -6.17
CA VAL A 271 -17.87 -12.98 -5.40
C VAL A 271 -16.67 -13.59 -6.13
N GLU A 272 -16.85 -14.73 -6.80
CA GLU A 272 -15.77 -15.39 -7.54
C GLU A 272 -15.31 -14.56 -8.75
N LYS A 273 -16.27 -13.95 -9.48
CA LYS A 273 -15.94 -13.04 -10.58
C LYS A 273 -15.27 -11.77 -10.07
N TYR A 274 -15.69 -11.26 -8.91
CA TYR A 274 -15.07 -10.12 -8.26
C TYR A 274 -13.62 -10.44 -7.84
N ASP A 275 -13.40 -11.57 -7.14
CA ASP A 275 -12.07 -12.05 -6.75
C ASP A 275 -11.16 -12.17 -7.95
N LYS A 276 -11.62 -12.87 -9.00
CA LYS A 276 -10.85 -13.05 -10.22
C LYS A 276 -10.46 -11.71 -10.84
N ALA A 277 -11.42 -10.79 -11.02
CA ALA A 277 -11.17 -9.48 -11.61
C ALA A 277 -10.18 -8.64 -10.78
N LEU A 278 -10.29 -8.69 -9.44
CA LEU A 278 -9.39 -8.01 -8.53
C LEU A 278 -7.97 -8.59 -8.63
N MET A 279 -7.86 -9.92 -8.60
CA MET A 279 -6.58 -10.60 -8.57
C MET A 279 -5.85 -10.54 -9.91
N ASP A 280 -6.57 -10.54 -11.03
CA ASP A 280 -5.98 -10.28 -12.35
C ASP A 280 -5.32 -8.89 -12.40
N MET A 281 -5.94 -7.87 -11.81
CA MET A 281 -5.34 -6.52 -11.72
C MET A 281 -4.12 -6.51 -10.78
N ILE A 282 -4.21 -7.17 -9.62
CA ILE A 282 -3.10 -7.26 -8.66
C ILE A 282 -1.90 -7.97 -9.30
N TYR A 283 -2.13 -9.13 -9.92
CA TYR A 283 -1.05 -9.88 -10.57
C TYR A 283 -0.45 -9.11 -11.75
N ALA A 284 -1.25 -8.37 -12.53
CA ALA A 284 -0.71 -7.49 -13.56
C ALA A 284 0.25 -6.41 -13.00
N ILE A 285 -0.07 -5.83 -11.84
CA ILE A 285 0.81 -4.88 -11.14
C ILE A 285 2.10 -5.57 -10.70
N VAL A 286 1.97 -6.73 -10.05
CA VAL A 286 3.10 -7.50 -9.49
C VAL A 286 4.02 -8.03 -10.60
N ASP A 287 3.48 -8.58 -11.68
CA ASP A 287 4.21 -9.05 -12.86
C ASP A 287 4.90 -7.90 -13.59
N GLY A 288 4.21 -6.76 -13.72
CA GLY A 288 4.81 -5.55 -14.27
C GLY A 288 6.00 -5.09 -13.44
N PHE A 289 5.90 -5.14 -12.10
CA PHE A 289 7.01 -4.83 -11.22
C PHE A 289 8.15 -5.85 -11.33
N ASN A 290 7.83 -7.14 -11.41
CA ASN A 290 8.81 -8.21 -11.63
C ASN A 290 9.64 -7.96 -12.90
N ALA A 291 8.99 -7.62 -14.01
CA ALA A 291 9.68 -7.31 -15.27
C ALA A 291 10.63 -6.11 -15.15
N VAL A 292 10.30 -5.12 -14.31
CA VAL A 292 11.19 -3.99 -14.01
C VAL A 292 12.34 -4.43 -13.12
N LEU A 293 12.08 -5.21 -12.06
CA LEU A 293 13.11 -5.75 -11.18
C LEU A 293 14.13 -6.59 -11.94
N GLN A 294 13.68 -7.57 -12.74
CA GLN A 294 14.54 -8.44 -13.55
C GLN A 294 15.49 -7.63 -14.42
N LYS A 295 14.97 -6.58 -15.07
CA LYS A 295 15.77 -5.71 -15.92
C LYS A 295 16.82 -4.90 -15.15
N GLU A 296 16.51 -4.42 -13.95
CA GLU A 296 17.45 -3.61 -13.16
C GLU A 296 18.49 -4.49 -12.46
N MET A 297 18.10 -5.68 -11.99
CA MET A 297 18.94 -6.62 -11.27
C MET A 297 19.89 -7.43 -12.17
N SER A 298 19.52 -7.69 -13.43
CA SER A 298 20.36 -8.41 -14.41
C SER A 298 21.46 -7.57 -15.10
N LYS A 299 21.36 -6.24 -15.02
CA LYS A 299 22.39 -5.32 -15.54
C LYS A 299 23.53 -5.13 -14.56
#